data_AF-A0A957U285-F1
#
_entry.id   AF-A0A957U285-F1
#
_cell.length_a   1.000
_cell.length_b   1.000
_cell.length_c   1.000
_cell.angle_alpha   90.00
_cell.angle_beta   90.00
_cell.angle_gamma   90.00
#
_symmetry.space_group_name_H-M   'P 1'
#
loop_
_entity.id
_entity.type
_entity.pdbx_description
1 polymer ?
#
loop_
_entity_poly.entity_id
_entity_poly.type
_entity_poly.pdbx_seq_one_letter_code
_entity_poly.pdbx_strand_id
1 'polypeptide(L)'
;MMLSRDDAMNPFARLNGHAETTSWAIADLEPTPAAEWQRMRTFLAITGPEMEAMLATVEVLFRRGHELVVGTYDYLLHNEETAAILGWERGADETHLAERRRFFTVWLARLLGFDFSDDLANYLFRAGRLHAGHGPRRAHVPPVFVTGSVSMVNAAFARFLAEEMPGHVAIPQALAG
;
A
#
# COMPACT_ATOMS: atom_id res chain seq x y z
N MET A 1 -36.12 46.00 35.06
CA MET A 1 -35.48 45.58 33.79
C MET A 1 -34.00 45.43 34.09
N MET A 2 -33.55 44.19 34.25
CA MET A 2 -32.27 43.84 34.88
C MET A 2 -31.32 43.39 33.77
N LEU A 3 -30.32 44.22 33.46
CA LEU A 3 -29.25 43.84 32.54
C LEU A 3 -28.32 42.87 33.25
N SER A 4 -28.12 41.68 32.66
CA SER A 4 -27.16 40.68 33.12
C SER A 4 -25.74 41.25 33.07
N ARG A 5 -24.93 40.88 34.06
CA ARG A 5 -23.65 41.52 34.41
C ARG A 5 -22.44 40.99 33.62
N ASP A 6 -22.66 40.27 32.53
CA ASP A 6 -21.61 39.55 31.80
C ASP A 6 -21.11 40.24 30.51
N ASP A 7 -21.70 41.35 30.10
CA ASP A 7 -21.27 42.09 28.89
C ASP A 7 -20.06 43.03 29.09
N ALA A 8 -19.55 43.15 30.32
CA ALA A 8 -18.59 44.22 30.67
C ALA A 8 -17.11 43.89 30.48
N MET A 9 -16.73 42.68 30.02
CA MET A 9 -15.32 42.23 30.09
C MET A 9 -14.74 41.64 28.80
N ASN A 10 -15.23 42.04 27.62
CA ASN A 10 -14.50 41.80 26.37
C ASN A 10 -14.10 43.14 25.70
N PRO A 11 -12.90 43.69 25.99
CA PRO A 11 -12.45 44.96 25.41
C PRO A 11 -12.22 44.89 23.89
N PHE A 12 -12.33 43.71 23.28
CA PHE A 12 -12.24 43.48 21.83
C PHE A 12 -13.61 43.32 21.15
N ALA A 13 -14.72 43.34 21.88
CA ALA A 13 -16.08 43.19 21.33
C ALA A 13 -16.45 44.30 20.32
N ARG A 14 -15.76 45.44 20.34
CA ARG A 14 -15.94 46.53 19.36
C ARG A 14 -14.98 46.47 18.17
N LEU A 15 -13.92 45.65 18.25
CA LEU A 15 -12.95 45.45 17.17
C LEU A 15 -13.37 44.32 16.24
N ASN A 16 -14.03 43.32 16.80
CA ASN A 16 -14.82 42.38 16.03
C ASN A 16 -16.12 43.10 15.67
N GLY A 17 -16.18 43.72 14.49
CA GLY A 17 -17.46 44.15 13.93
C GLY A 17 -18.49 43.01 13.97
N HIS A 18 -19.74 43.28 13.61
CA HIS A 18 -20.71 42.22 13.33
C HIS A 18 -20.26 41.37 12.13
N ALA A 19 -19.14 40.68 12.25
CA ALA A 19 -18.63 39.72 11.31
C ALA A 19 -19.56 38.52 11.49
N GLU A 20 -20.54 38.41 10.60
CA GLU A 20 -21.20 37.15 10.34
C GLU A 20 -20.10 36.09 10.24
N THR A 21 -20.13 35.10 11.12
CA THR A 21 -19.15 34.03 11.17
C THR A 21 -19.18 33.34 9.81
N THR A 22 -18.29 33.74 8.91
CA THR A 22 -18.27 33.21 7.55
C THR A 22 -17.67 31.82 7.66
N SER A 23 -18.53 30.81 7.63
CA SER A 23 -18.12 29.41 7.64
C SER A 23 -17.55 29.07 6.27
N TRP A 24 -16.26 28.77 6.22
CA TRP A 24 -15.61 28.29 5.01
C TRP A 24 -15.62 26.76 5.02
N ALA A 25 -16.20 26.17 3.97
CA ALA A 25 -16.13 24.74 3.72
C ALA A 25 -15.21 24.48 2.52
N ILE A 26 -14.33 23.49 2.66
CA ILE A 26 -13.58 22.94 1.53
C ILE A 26 -14.37 21.70 1.07
N ALA A 27 -14.95 21.79 -0.12
CA ALA A 27 -15.67 20.70 -0.77
C ALA A 27 -14.76 19.99 -1.79
N ASP A 28 -15.25 18.87 -2.34
CA ASP A 28 -14.62 18.15 -3.45
C ASP A 28 -13.18 17.67 -3.18
N LEU A 29 -12.92 17.28 -1.93
CA LEU A 29 -11.66 16.64 -1.55
C LEU A 29 -11.57 15.24 -2.16
N GLU A 30 -10.37 14.88 -2.62
CA GLU A 30 -10.07 13.52 -3.03
C GLU A 30 -10.32 12.53 -1.87
N PRO A 31 -10.80 11.32 -2.17
CA PRO A 31 -11.06 10.31 -1.14
C PRO A 31 -9.81 9.98 -0.33
N THR A 32 -10.00 9.68 0.96
CA THR A 32 -8.90 9.23 1.81
C THR A 32 -8.40 7.85 1.37
N PRO A 33 -7.14 7.48 1.71
CA PRO A 33 -6.65 6.13 1.43
C PRO A 33 -7.56 5.02 1.96
N ALA A 34 -8.12 5.20 3.16
CA ALA A 34 -9.07 4.25 3.75
C ALA A 34 -10.38 4.14 2.93
N ALA A 35 -10.91 5.27 2.44
CA ALA A 35 -12.10 5.26 1.59
C ALA A 35 -11.84 4.54 0.26
N GLU A 36 -10.72 4.79 -0.41
CA GLU A 36 -10.33 4.07 -1.62
C GLU A 36 -10.08 2.58 -1.36
N TRP A 37 -9.47 2.26 -0.23
CA TRP A 37 -9.24 0.88 0.17
C TRP A 37 -10.54 0.10 0.36
N GLN A 38 -11.53 0.71 1.01
CA GLN A 38 -12.85 0.11 1.15
C GLN A 38 -13.53 -0.09 -0.21
N ARG A 39 -13.43 0.88 -1.13
CA ARG A 39 -13.95 0.73 -2.50
C ARG A 39 -13.28 -0.44 -3.23
N MET A 40 -11.95 -0.56 -3.13
CA MET A 40 -11.20 -1.67 -3.74
C MET A 40 -11.62 -3.02 -3.16
N ARG A 41 -11.77 -3.13 -1.84
CA ARG A 41 -12.26 -4.36 -1.20
C ARG A 41 -13.66 -4.75 -1.67
N THR A 42 -14.55 -3.77 -1.81
CA THR A 42 -15.90 -4.02 -2.34
C THR A 42 -15.85 -4.47 -3.80
N PHE A 43 -14.96 -3.90 -4.61
CA PHE A 43 -14.74 -4.30 -6.00
C PHE A 43 -14.22 -5.74 -6.11
N LEU A 44 -13.23 -6.11 -5.28
CA LEU A 44 -12.66 -7.46 -5.28
C LEU A 44 -13.64 -8.53 -4.81
N ALA A 45 -14.58 -8.16 -3.91
CA ALA A 45 -15.68 -9.02 -3.47
C ALA A 45 -15.25 -10.43 -2.98
N ILE A 46 -14.06 -10.53 -2.37
CA ILE A 46 -13.49 -11.79 -1.88
C ILE A 46 -14.48 -12.47 -0.92
N THR A 47 -14.82 -13.71 -1.24
CA THR A 47 -15.80 -14.51 -0.50
C THR A 47 -15.15 -15.23 0.68
N GLY A 48 -15.97 -15.67 1.64
CA GLY A 48 -15.49 -16.50 2.77
C GLY A 48 -14.75 -17.76 2.31
N PRO A 49 -15.29 -18.56 1.37
CA PRO A 49 -14.59 -19.72 0.84
C PRO A 49 -13.26 -19.42 0.14
N GLU A 50 -13.15 -18.30 -0.58
CA GLU A 50 -11.87 -17.84 -1.14
C GLU A 50 -10.89 -17.47 -0.03
N MET A 51 -11.34 -16.74 1.00
CA MET A 51 -10.50 -16.38 2.15
C MET A 51 -9.94 -17.61 2.86
N GLU A 52 -10.77 -18.62 3.13
CA GLU A 52 -10.33 -19.88 3.75
C GLU A 52 -9.34 -20.64 2.86
N ALA A 53 -9.57 -20.67 1.55
CA ALA A 53 -8.63 -21.27 0.60
C ALA A 53 -7.30 -20.52 0.58
N MET A 54 -7.30 -19.18 0.58
CA MET A 54 -6.08 -18.39 0.63
C MET A 54 -5.35 -18.60 1.97
N LEU A 55 -6.05 -18.64 3.11
CA LEU A 55 -5.48 -18.93 4.43
C LEU A 55 -4.74 -20.28 4.46
N ALA A 56 -5.27 -21.30 3.79
CA ALA A 56 -4.63 -22.62 3.68
C ALA A 56 -3.29 -22.59 2.92
N THR A 57 -2.98 -21.52 2.18
CA THR A 57 -1.73 -21.37 1.41
C THR A 57 -0.65 -20.55 2.12
N VAL A 58 -1.02 -19.82 3.18
CA VAL A 58 -0.16 -18.79 3.81
C VAL A 58 1.17 -19.33 4.31
N GLU A 59 1.15 -20.47 5.01
CA GLU A 59 2.37 -21.04 5.61
C GLU A 59 3.43 -21.37 4.52
N VAL A 60 2.98 -21.96 3.43
CA VAL A 60 3.81 -22.34 2.28
C VAL A 60 4.39 -21.08 1.62
N LEU A 61 3.57 -20.05 1.41
CA LEU A 61 4.02 -18.79 0.81
C LEU A 61 5.02 -18.06 1.72
N PHE A 62 4.83 -18.06 3.04
CA PHE A 62 5.78 -17.49 3.98
C PHE A 62 7.13 -18.22 3.96
N ARG A 63 7.12 -19.56 3.88
CA ARG A 63 8.34 -20.38 3.82
C ARG A 63 9.23 -20.00 2.63
N ARG A 64 8.62 -19.64 1.50
CA ARG A 64 9.30 -19.22 0.26
C ARG A 64 9.42 -17.69 0.12
N GLY A 65 8.94 -16.91 1.09
CA GLY A 65 8.88 -15.45 0.99
C GLY A 65 10.26 -14.79 0.84
N HIS A 66 11.30 -15.34 1.47
CA HIS A 66 12.67 -14.84 1.29
C HIS A 66 13.18 -15.04 -0.14
N GLU A 67 12.91 -16.21 -0.74
CA GLU A 67 13.26 -16.50 -2.14
C GLU A 67 12.58 -15.50 -3.08
N LEU A 68 11.29 -15.22 -2.87
CA LEU A 68 10.56 -14.22 -3.66
C LEU A 68 11.20 -12.84 -3.59
N VAL A 69 11.48 -12.36 -2.39
CA VAL A 69 12.04 -11.02 -2.18
C VAL A 69 13.41 -10.89 -2.83
N VAL A 70 14.29 -11.88 -2.63
CA VAL A 70 15.63 -11.88 -3.24
C VAL A 70 15.53 -11.96 -4.76
N GLY A 71 14.81 -12.97 -5.27
CA GLY A 71 14.68 -13.21 -6.71
C GLY A 71 14.04 -12.06 -7.47
N THR A 72 13.12 -11.32 -6.85
CA THR A 72 12.52 -10.13 -7.47
C THR A 72 13.55 -9.03 -7.68
N TYR A 73 14.37 -8.70 -6.67
CA TYR A 73 15.40 -7.67 -6.85
C TYR A 73 16.52 -8.11 -7.77
N ASP A 74 16.86 -9.41 -7.77
CA ASP A 74 17.80 -9.96 -8.74
C ASP A 74 17.25 -9.79 -10.15
N TYR A 75 15.98 -10.10 -10.41
CA TYR A 75 15.33 -9.86 -11.71
C TYR A 75 15.35 -8.38 -12.12
N LEU A 76 14.96 -7.48 -11.22
CA LEU A 76 14.94 -6.03 -11.48
C LEU A 76 16.33 -5.46 -11.76
N LEU A 77 17.38 -6.04 -11.17
CA LEU A 77 18.75 -5.63 -11.43
C LEU A 77 19.24 -6.06 -12.82
N HIS A 78 18.75 -7.18 -13.36
CA HIS A 78 19.16 -7.70 -14.67
C HIS A 78 18.46 -7.01 -15.85
N ASN A 79 17.34 -6.33 -15.62
CA ASN A 79 16.68 -5.54 -16.65
C ASN A 79 17.23 -4.11 -16.66
N GLU A 80 17.71 -3.65 -17.81
CA GLU A 80 18.38 -2.34 -17.96
C GLU A 80 17.52 -1.16 -17.51
N GLU A 81 16.23 -1.17 -17.86
CA GLU A 81 15.32 -0.07 -17.56
C GLU A 81 14.99 0.00 -16.07
N THR A 82 14.71 -1.14 -15.44
CA THR A 82 14.46 -1.17 -13.99
C THR A 82 15.73 -0.92 -13.18
N ALA A 83 16.90 -1.34 -13.66
CA ALA A 83 18.18 -0.99 -13.05
C ALA A 83 18.42 0.52 -13.10
N ALA A 84 18.13 1.18 -14.23
CA ALA A 84 18.24 2.63 -14.37
C ALA A 84 17.28 3.38 -13.43
N ILE A 85 16.03 2.93 -13.32
CA ILE A 85 15.04 3.50 -12.38
C ILE A 85 15.53 3.41 -10.92
N LEU A 86 16.22 2.32 -10.57
CA LEU A 86 16.74 2.08 -9.22
C LEU A 86 18.12 2.75 -8.97
N GLY A 87 18.77 3.27 -10.01
CA GLY A 87 20.14 3.80 -9.96
C GLY A 87 21.20 2.71 -9.76
N TRP A 88 20.97 1.52 -10.33
CA TRP A 88 21.77 0.30 -10.16
C TRP A 88 22.44 -0.17 -11.45
N GLU A 89 22.62 0.69 -12.44
CA GLU A 89 23.22 0.36 -13.74
C GLU A 89 24.66 -0.17 -13.62
N ARG A 90 25.32 0.13 -12.49
CA ARG A 90 26.68 -0.32 -12.17
C ARG A 90 26.70 -1.36 -11.03
N GLY A 91 25.57 -1.99 -10.76
CA GLY A 91 25.36 -2.86 -9.62
C GLY A 91 24.56 -2.18 -8.52
N ALA A 92 23.94 -2.99 -7.67
CA ALA A 92 23.13 -2.50 -6.58
C ALA A 92 23.99 -1.92 -5.44
N ASP A 93 23.61 -0.73 -4.96
CA ASP A 93 24.06 -0.26 -3.65
C ASP A 93 23.49 -1.19 -2.56
N GLU A 94 24.37 -1.81 -1.77
CA GLU A 94 23.99 -2.81 -0.76
C GLU A 94 23.05 -2.23 0.29
N THR A 95 23.23 -0.96 0.68
CA THR A 95 22.39 -0.30 1.67
C THR A 95 20.99 -0.08 1.12
N HIS A 96 20.89 0.45 -0.10
CA HIS A 96 19.63 0.62 -0.81
C HIS A 96 18.93 -0.73 -1.04
N LEU A 97 19.65 -1.75 -1.50
CA LEU A 97 19.08 -3.09 -1.71
C LEU A 97 18.52 -3.68 -0.40
N ALA A 98 19.24 -3.56 0.71
CA ALA A 98 18.76 -4.01 2.01
C ALA A 98 17.51 -3.23 2.48
N GLU A 99 17.45 -1.91 2.25
CA GLU A 99 16.25 -1.09 2.49
C GLU A 99 15.06 -1.60 1.67
N ARG A 100 15.26 -1.82 0.36
CA ARG A 100 14.21 -2.28 -0.57
C ARG A 100 13.71 -3.69 -0.22
N ARG A 101 14.63 -4.63 0.07
CA ARG A 101 14.28 -5.98 0.54
C ARG A 101 13.46 -5.94 1.82
N ARG A 102 13.85 -5.14 2.82
CA ARG A 102 13.07 -4.97 4.07
C ARG A 102 11.68 -4.43 3.81
N PHE A 103 11.56 -3.40 2.97
CA PHE A 103 10.26 -2.83 2.62
C PHE A 103 9.34 -3.89 1.98
N PHE A 104 9.86 -4.64 1.01
CA PHE A 104 9.11 -5.68 0.34
C PHE A 104 8.75 -6.83 1.28
N THR A 105 9.64 -7.28 2.16
CA THR A 105 9.34 -8.30 3.18
C THR A 105 8.17 -7.87 4.08
N VAL A 106 8.13 -6.60 4.51
CA VAL A 106 7.03 -6.08 5.34
C VAL A 106 5.72 -6.05 4.56
N TRP A 107 5.74 -5.55 3.31
CA TRP A 107 4.57 -5.56 2.44
C TRP A 107 4.03 -6.99 2.25
N LEU A 108 4.92 -7.94 1.95
CA LEU A 108 4.58 -9.35 1.75
C LEU A 108 3.93 -9.94 3.00
N ALA A 109 4.51 -9.68 4.18
CA ALA A 109 3.97 -10.18 5.43
C ALA A 109 2.58 -9.61 5.75
N ARG A 110 2.34 -8.32 5.45
CA ARG A 110 1.01 -7.71 5.66
C ARG A 110 -0.04 -8.30 4.71
N LEU A 111 0.32 -8.53 3.45
CA LEU A 111 -0.60 -9.12 2.49
C LEU A 111 -0.92 -10.58 2.81
N LEU A 112 0.09 -11.42 3.07
CA LEU A 112 -0.12 -12.82 3.46
C LEU A 112 -0.79 -12.95 4.83
N GLY A 113 -0.65 -11.94 5.68
CA GLY A 113 -1.36 -11.83 6.96
C GLY A 113 -2.80 -11.34 6.84
N PHE A 114 -3.32 -11.10 5.62
CA PHE A 114 -4.66 -10.57 5.37
C PHE A 114 -4.96 -9.28 6.15
N ASP A 115 -3.98 -8.39 6.22
CA ASP A 115 -4.18 -7.09 6.81
C ASP A 115 -5.11 -6.26 5.93
N PHE A 116 -6.36 -6.05 6.36
CA PHE A 116 -7.32 -5.20 5.66
C PHE A 116 -7.57 -3.87 6.37
N SER A 117 -6.65 -3.45 7.25
CA SER A 117 -6.80 -2.24 8.06
C SER A 117 -6.63 -0.95 7.26
N ASP A 118 -7.15 0.15 7.80
CA ASP A 118 -6.88 1.50 7.31
C ASP A 118 -5.40 1.88 7.40
N ASP A 119 -4.63 1.25 8.30
CA ASP A 119 -3.19 1.44 8.33
C ASP A 119 -2.51 0.85 7.08
N LEU A 120 -2.97 -0.32 6.60
CA LEU A 120 -2.46 -0.85 5.33
C LEU A 120 -2.80 0.10 4.18
N ALA A 121 -3.99 0.68 4.17
CA ALA A 121 -4.38 1.66 3.16
C ALA A 121 -3.42 2.87 3.12
N ASN A 122 -3.10 3.43 4.29
CA ASN A 122 -2.13 4.52 4.41
C ASN A 122 -0.71 4.09 4.02
N TYR A 123 -0.30 2.88 4.38
CA TYR A 123 0.98 2.30 4.01
C TYR A 123 1.13 2.15 2.48
N LEU A 124 0.11 1.60 1.81
CA LEU A 124 0.08 1.44 0.35
C LEU A 124 0.04 2.80 -0.36
N PHE A 125 -0.72 3.77 0.16
CA PHE A 125 -0.72 5.13 -0.38
C PHE A 125 0.67 5.77 -0.29
N ARG A 126 1.35 5.64 0.86
CA ARG A 126 2.73 6.10 1.01
C ARG A 126 3.67 5.37 0.04
N ALA A 127 3.52 4.07 -0.13
CA ALA A 127 4.28 3.29 -1.10
C ALA A 127 4.08 3.82 -2.52
N GLY A 128 2.83 4.09 -2.92
CA GLY A 128 2.48 4.67 -4.21
C GLY A 128 3.14 6.04 -4.43
N ARG A 129 3.12 6.92 -3.42
CA ARG A 129 3.82 8.21 -3.48
C ARG A 129 5.32 8.07 -3.69
N LEU A 130 5.97 7.08 -3.07
CA LEU A 130 7.39 6.82 -3.27
C LEU A 130 7.67 6.38 -4.71
N HIS A 131 6.86 5.48 -5.28
CA HIS A 131 6.98 5.06 -6.68
C HIS A 131 6.66 6.20 -7.65
N ALA A 132 5.78 7.13 -7.29
CA ALA A 132 5.46 8.31 -8.11
C ALA A 132 6.58 9.38 -8.12
N GLY A 133 7.68 9.19 -7.38
CA GLY A 133 8.79 10.14 -7.32
C GLY A 133 8.71 11.17 -6.21
N HIS A 134 7.77 11.04 -5.25
CA HIS A 134 7.66 11.94 -4.11
C HIS A 134 8.58 11.56 -2.92
N GLY A 135 9.46 10.57 -3.11
CA GLY A 135 10.45 10.17 -2.11
C GLY A 135 11.77 10.94 -2.20
N PRO A 136 12.69 10.75 -1.23
CA PRO A 136 14.00 11.43 -1.20
C PRO A 136 14.84 11.20 -2.46
N ARG A 137 14.75 9.99 -3.04
CA ARG A 137 15.48 9.61 -4.26
C ARG A 137 14.86 10.17 -5.55
N ARG A 138 13.65 10.73 -5.48
CA ARG A 138 12.88 11.26 -6.63
C ARG A 138 12.79 10.32 -7.84
N ALA A 139 12.93 9.02 -7.61
CA ALA A 139 12.80 8.00 -8.64
C ALA A 139 11.32 7.81 -8.98
N HIS A 140 10.95 8.11 -10.22
CA HIS A 140 9.63 7.80 -10.75
C HIS A 140 9.67 6.41 -11.38
N VAL A 141 8.78 5.53 -10.92
CA VAL A 141 8.58 4.19 -11.47
C VAL A 141 7.36 4.23 -12.37
N PRO A 142 7.50 4.06 -13.70
CA PRO A 142 6.36 4.00 -14.60
C PRO A 142 5.35 2.93 -14.14
N PRO A 143 4.03 3.23 -14.15
CA PRO A 143 3.01 2.32 -13.63
C PRO A 143 3.06 0.91 -14.22
N VAL A 144 3.47 0.77 -15.48
CA VAL A 144 3.62 -0.54 -16.15
C VAL A 144 4.58 -1.48 -15.42
N PHE A 145 5.66 -0.96 -14.82
CA PHE A 145 6.60 -1.77 -14.05
C PHE A 145 6.05 -2.15 -12.68
N VAL A 146 5.18 -1.32 -12.09
CA VAL A 146 4.49 -1.67 -10.86
C VAL A 146 3.53 -2.83 -11.12
N THR A 147 2.68 -2.72 -12.14
CA THR A 147 1.76 -3.79 -12.54
C THR A 147 2.52 -5.07 -12.91
N GLY A 148 3.56 -4.97 -13.74
CA GLY A 148 4.38 -6.11 -14.13
C GLY A 148 5.04 -6.80 -12.93
N SER A 149 5.53 -6.04 -11.95
CA SER A 149 6.12 -6.60 -10.72
C SER A 149 5.09 -7.35 -9.87
N VAL A 150 3.85 -6.85 -9.78
CA VAL A 150 2.76 -7.57 -9.10
C VAL A 150 2.42 -8.87 -9.83
N SER A 151 2.38 -8.86 -11.17
CA SER A 151 2.18 -10.08 -11.96
C SER A 151 3.31 -11.11 -11.74
N MET A 152 4.55 -10.67 -11.59
CA MET A 152 5.67 -11.56 -11.24
C MET A 152 5.48 -12.20 -9.85
N VAL A 153 5.01 -11.44 -8.87
CA VAL A 153 4.69 -11.96 -7.53
C VAL A 153 3.60 -13.03 -7.60
N ASN A 154 2.52 -12.78 -8.33
CA ASN A 154 1.44 -13.74 -8.51
C ASN A 154 1.91 -15.02 -9.23
N ALA A 155 2.75 -14.89 -10.26
CA ALA A 155 3.34 -16.03 -10.95
C ALA A 155 4.24 -16.86 -10.02
N ALA A 156 5.04 -16.19 -9.17
CA ALA A 156 5.87 -16.86 -8.19
C ALA A 156 5.03 -17.60 -7.13
N PHE A 157 3.96 -16.98 -6.61
CA PHE A 157 3.02 -17.66 -5.71
C PHE A 157 2.39 -18.89 -6.35
N ALA A 158 1.86 -18.77 -7.57
CA ALA A 158 1.27 -19.91 -8.28
C ALA A 158 2.28 -21.06 -8.44
N ARG A 159 3.54 -20.73 -8.79
CA ARG A 159 4.63 -21.71 -8.88
C ARG A 159 4.93 -22.36 -7.53
N PHE A 160 5.12 -21.58 -6.46
CA PHE A 160 5.39 -22.11 -5.12
C PHE A 160 4.28 -23.04 -4.64
N LEU A 161 3.02 -22.68 -4.87
CA LEU A 161 1.89 -23.53 -4.49
C LEU A 161 1.86 -24.82 -5.31
N ALA A 162 2.16 -24.76 -6.61
CA ALA A 162 2.25 -25.96 -7.44
C ALA A 162 3.39 -26.89 -7.00
N GLU A 163 4.53 -26.34 -6.58
CA GLU A 163 5.70 -27.09 -6.09
C GLU A 163 5.46 -27.72 -4.70
N GLU A 164 4.87 -26.97 -3.77
CA GLU A 164 4.79 -27.34 -2.34
C GLU A 164 3.46 -28.01 -1.96
N MET A 165 2.41 -27.81 -2.75
CA MET A 165 1.06 -28.32 -2.51
C MET A 165 0.48 -29.00 -3.77
N PRO A 166 1.19 -29.95 -4.40
CA PRO A 166 0.80 -30.49 -5.70
C PRO A 166 -0.60 -31.12 -5.65
N GLY A 167 -1.50 -30.64 -6.51
CA GLY A 167 -2.87 -31.12 -6.60
C GLY A 167 -3.78 -30.75 -5.43
N HIS A 168 -3.34 -29.88 -4.52
CA HIS A 168 -4.14 -29.49 -3.37
C HIS A 168 -5.40 -28.71 -3.79
N VAL A 169 -6.56 -29.17 -3.33
CA VAL A 169 -7.88 -28.69 -3.78
C VAL A 169 -8.14 -27.20 -3.50
N ALA A 170 -7.45 -26.62 -2.51
CA ALA A 170 -7.59 -25.20 -2.18
C ALA A 170 -6.93 -24.26 -3.20
N ILE A 171 -5.94 -24.70 -3.98
CA ILE A 171 -5.13 -23.81 -4.83
C ILE A 171 -5.96 -23.07 -5.89
N PRO A 172 -6.82 -23.74 -6.69
CA PRO A 172 -7.60 -23.02 -7.71
C PRO A 172 -8.48 -21.93 -7.10
N GLN A 173 -9.05 -22.18 -5.93
CA GLN A 173 -9.90 -21.22 -5.24
C GLN A 173 -9.09 -20.11 -4.56
N ALA A 174 -7.92 -20.42 -4.02
CA ALA A 174 -7.00 -19.42 -3.45
C ALA A 174 -6.49 -18.43 -4.51
N LEU A 175 -6.29 -18.88 -5.75
CA LEU A 175 -5.84 -18.04 -6.86
C LEU A 175 -6.99 -17.32 -7.61
N ALA A 176 -8.25 -17.60 -7.26
CA ALA A 176 -9.41 -17.02 -7.92
C ALA A 176 -9.86 -15.68 -7.31
N GLY A 177 -9.57 -15.45 -6.03
CA GLY A 177 -9.79 -14.16 -5.37
C GLY A 177 -8.57 -13.24 -5.47
#